data_AF-A0A2W1FFP9-F1
#
_entry.id   AF-A0A2W1FFP9-F1
#
_cell.length_a   1.000
_cell.length_b   1.000
_cell.length_c   1.000
_cell.angle_alpha   90.00
_cell.angle_beta   90.00
_cell.angle_gamma   90.00
#
_symmetry.space_group_name_H-M   'P 1'
#
loop_
_entity.id
_entity.type
_entity.pdbx_description
1 polymer ?
#
loop_
_entity_poly.entity_id
_entity_poly.type
_entity_poly.pdbx_seq_one_letter_code
_entity_poly.pdbx_strand_id
1 'polypeptide(L)'
;MDTLSPQTPSFRKRSIFRRFSRRDRDETPPASPFLIDEYPRSPRRLRRASTAPPPNLTPPPSPPNSNTGKAVAIDTSKPRQPKLLKHVRRVDLPQRQNARSRFTPPPSPEPRRRVLADALPTIPFPGKPLITPWNIFLPPSQIYSLYLGYAPKDMDDKWFIYSEGPDQAGKLKVHFHMSGTGMKVAELFVVMDTKGEGAGKIVGIKWNGGAEMNWMSEEEAKYMIRTACRWQLSVSLEK
;
A
#
# COMPACT_ATOMS: atom_id res chain seq x y z
N MET A 1 41.68 -21.29 -69.20
CA MET A 1 40.25 -21.65 -69.22
C MET A 1 39.99 -22.54 -68.04
N ASP A 2 39.21 -22.24 -67.01
CA ASP A 2 38.47 -21.03 -66.64
C ASP A 2 38.24 -21.07 -65.13
N THR A 3 38.14 -19.86 -64.58
CA THR A 3 38.00 -19.49 -63.16
C THR A 3 36.60 -19.81 -62.63
N LEU A 4 36.49 -20.48 -61.48
CA LEU A 4 35.23 -20.66 -60.76
C LEU A 4 34.98 -19.48 -59.79
N SER A 5 34.00 -18.66 -60.15
CA SER A 5 33.45 -17.56 -59.37
C SER A 5 32.22 -18.04 -58.58
N PRO A 6 32.07 -17.71 -57.28
CA PRO A 6 30.82 -18.00 -56.56
C PRO A 6 29.79 -16.89 -56.76
N GLN A 7 28.61 -17.32 -57.21
CA GLN A 7 27.43 -16.49 -57.45
C GLN A 7 26.81 -15.97 -56.15
N THR A 8 26.41 -14.71 -56.15
CA THR A 8 25.50 -14.10 -55.17
C THR A 8 24.05 -14.25 -55.65
N PRO A 9 23.08 -14.48 -54.74
CA PRO A 9 21.69 -14.16 -55.04
C PRO A 9 21.21 -12.98 -54.20
N SER A 10 20.94 -11.89 -54.92
CA SER A 10 20.10 -10.77 -54.51
C SER A 10 18.65 -11.23 -54.32
N PHE A 11 18.04 -10.96 -53.16
CA PHE A 11 16.58 -11.00 -53.04
C PHE A 11 16.01 -9.64 -52.63
N ARG A 12 15.07 -9.22 -53.48
CA ARG A 12 14.45 -7.91 -53.58
C ARG A 12 13.42 -7.70 -52.46
N LYS A 13 13.35 -6.47 -51.96
CA LYS A 13 12.26 -5.94 -51.14
C LYS A 13 10.92 -6.10 -51.86
N ARG A 14 9.89 -6.61 -51.17
CA ARG A 14 8.48 -6.46 -51.56
C ARG A 14 7.68 -5.89 -50.40
N SER A 15 7.38 -4.59 -50.52
CA SER A 15 6.31 -3.89 -49.81
C SER A 15 4.98 -4.26 -50.44
N ILE A 16 4.02 -4.72 -49.64
CA ILE A 16 2.64 -4.91 -50.11
C ILE A 16 1.66 -4.69 -48.96
N PHE A 17 0.70 -3.79 -49.21
CA PHE A 17 -0.64 -3.62 -48.59
C PHE A 17 -0.82 -2.56 -47.51
N ARG A 18 -1.91 -1.78 -47.52
CA ARG A 18 -2.87 -1.35 -48.57
C ARG A 18 -3.65 -0.20 -47.92
N ARG A 19 -3.87 0.90 -48.65
CA ARG A 19 -4.81 1.99 -48.33
C ARG A 19 -6.14 1.45 -47.80
N PHE A 20 -6.65 2.04 -46.72
CA PHE A 20 -8.10 2.14 -46.52
C PHE A 20 -8.51 3.61 -46.57
N SER A 21 -9.30 3.91 -47.60
CA SER A 21 -9.94 5.19 -47.83
C SER A 21 -11.20 5.30 -46.97
N ARG A 22 -11.55 6.55 -46.67
CA ARG A 22 -12.76 7.07 -46.03
C ARG A 22 -14.03 6.28 -46.35
N ARG A 23 -14.93 6.16 -45.36
CA ARG A 23 -16.37 6.05 -45.62
C ARG A 23 -17.16 6.85 -44.58
N ASP A 24 -18.16 7.52 -45.12
CA ASP A 24 -19.05 8.52 -44.56
C ASP A 24 -19.87 8.06 -43.35
N ARG A 25 -20.24 9.07 -42.56
CA ARG A 25 -21.42 9.07 -41.70
C ARG A 25 -22.65 9.11 -42.61
N ASP A 26 -23.63 8.24 -42.34
CA ASP A 26 -25.06 8.56 -42.45
C ASP A 26 -25.89 7.54 -41.66
N GLU A 27 -27.08 8.00 -41.30
CA GLU A 27 -27.97 7.59 -40.20
C GLU A 27 -28.68 6.23 -40.29
N THR A 28 -29.22 5.86 -39.12
CA THR A 28 -30.42 5.02 -38.84
C THR A 28 -30.17 3.60 -38.31
N PRO A 29 -30.54 3.28 -37.05
CA PRO A 29 -30.56 1.92 -36.53
C PRO A 29 -31.91 1.22 -36.79
N PRO A 30 -31.93 -0.08 -37.14
CA PRO A 30 -33.17 -0.85 -37.20
C PRO A 30 -33.63 -1.28 -35.79
N ALA A 31 -34.93 -1.18 -35.58
CA ALA A 31 -35.65 -1.61 -34.39
C ALA A 31 -35.47 -3.12 -34.12
N SER A 32 -35.26 -3.47 -32.84
CA SER A 32 -35.37 -4.84 -32.34
C SER A 32 -36.53 -4.91 -31.34
N PRO A 33 -37.46 -5.88 -31.47
CA PRO A 33 -38.53 -6.10 -30.50
C PRO A 33 -38.16 -7.29 -29.61
N PHE A 34 -37.69 -7.03 -28.39
CA PHE A 34 -37.67 -8.04 -27.34
C PHE A 34 -38.27 -7.45 -26.06
N LEU A 35 -39.51 -7.85 -25.82
CA LEU A 35 -40.20 -7.76 -24.54
C LEU A 35 -39.70 -8.89 -23.63
N ILE A 36 -39.24 -8.55 -22.43
CA ILE A 36 -39.41 -9.40 -21.24
C ILE A 36 -39.53 -8.51 -19.99
N ASP A 37 -40.38 -8.98 -19.09
CA ASP A 37 -41.12 -8.29 -18.04
C ASP A 37 -40.41 -8.30 -16.66
N GLU A 38 -40.96 -7.50 -15.75
CA GLU A 38 -40.85 -7.53 -14.27
C GLU A 38 -39.51 -7.26 -13.56
N TYR A 39 -39.45 -6.19 -12.75
CA TYR A 39 -39.66 -6.23 -11.29
C TYR A 39 -39.70 -4.78 -10.71
N PRO A 40 -40.35 -4.56 -9.54
CA PRO A 40 -40.77 -3.23 -9.07
C PRO A 40 -39.88 -2.63 -7.96
N ARG A 41 -40.12 -1.33 -7.72
CA ARG A 41 -39.75 -0.51 -6.54
C ARG A 41 -38.29 -0.03 -6.42
N SER A 42 -38.13 1.28 -6.63
CA SER A 42 -37.08 2.10 -6.04
C SER A 42 -37.64 2.98 -4.91
N PRO A 43 -36.96 3.11 -3.75
CA PRO A 43 -37.52 3.76 -2.58
C PRO A 43 -37.44 5.29 -2.62
N ARG A 44 -38.58 5.89 -2.30
CA ARG A 44 -38.84 7.15 -1.57
C ARG A 44 -37.59 7.99 -1.20
N ARG A 45 -37.33 9.06 -1.96
CA ARG A 45 -36.50 10.20 -1.53
C ARG A 45 -37.16 10.92 -0.35
N LEU A 46 -36.58 10.83 0.84
CA LEU A 46 -36.88 11.74 1.95
C LEU A 46 -36.27 13.11 1.64
N ARG A 47 -37.14 14.09 1.34
CA ARG A 47 -36.78 15.51 1.24
C ARG A 47 -36.34 16.00 2.63
N ARG A 48 -35.08 16.40 2.76
CA ARG A 48 -34.58 17.15 3.92
C ARG A 48 -35.09 18.59 3.80
N ALA A 49 -35.99 18.98 4.69
CA ALA A 49 -36.55 20.32 4.78
C ALA A 49 -35.63 21.23 5.60
N SER A 50 -35.48 22.46 5.10
CA SER A 50 -35.30 23.74 5.79
C SER A 50 -34.21 23.89 6.86
N THR A 51 -33.13 24.58 6.47
CA THR A 51 -32.21 25.30 7.34
C THR A 51 -32.90 26.55 7.89
N ALA A 52 -33.01 26.67 9.21
CA ALA A 52 -33.31 27.93 9.91
C ALA A 52 -32.06 28.40 10.68
N PRO A 53 -31.78 29.71 10.78
CA PRO A 53 -30.56 30.24 11.39
C PRO A 53 -30.65 30.28 12.94
N PRO A 54 -29.52 30.24 13.66
CA PRO A 54 -29.49 30.35 15.11
C PRO A 54 -29.62 31.81 15.59
N PRO A 55 -30.25 32.07 16.75
CA PRO A 55 -30.26 33.41 17.34
C PRO A 55 -28.98 33.68 18.16
N ASN A 56 -28.49 34.92 18.03
CA ASN A 56 -27.44 35.55 18.81
C ASN A 56 -27.80 35.62 20.31
N LEU A 57 -26.86 35.25 21.18
CA LEU A 57 -26.85 35.66 22.59
C LEU A 57 -25.44 36.11 23.01
N THR A 58 -25.41 37.33 23.53
CA THR A 58 -24.31 38.12 24.09
C THR A 58 -23.79 37.58 25.44
N PRO A 59 -22.55 37.90 25.86
CA PRO A 59 -22.01 37.50 27.16
C PRO A 59 -22.26 38.57 28.24
N PRO A 60 -22.41 38.20 29.53
CA PRO A 60 -22.29 39.15 30.64
C PRO A 60 -21.02 38.96 31.51
N PRO A 61 -20.58 40.01 32.23
CA PRO A 61 -19.27 40.11 32.89
C PRO A 61 -19.27 39.74 34.40
N SER A 62 -18.10 39.41 34.96
CA SER A 62 -17.80 39.35 36.42
C SER A 62 -17.75 40.76 37.05
N PRO A 63 -17.95 40.99 38.38
CA PRO A 63 -16.89 40.83 39.43
C PRO A 63 -17.45 40.60 40.90
N PRO A 64 -16.83 41.03 42.05
CA PRO A 64 -16.10 40.15 43.00
C PRO A 64 -16.45 40.26 44.53
N ASN A 65 -15.82 39.37 45.34
CA ASN A 65 -15.33 39.46 46.74
C ASN A 65 -16.21 39.85 47.96
N SER A 66 -16.15 39.05 49.05
CA SER A 66 -15.74 39.44 50.43
C SER A 66 -16.15 38.40 51.49
N ASN A 67 -15.20 37.94 52.33
CA ASN A 67 -15.20 38.25 53.78
C ASN A 67 -14.11 37.49 54.56
N THR A 68 -13.39 38.27 55.36
CA THR A 68 -12.33 37.89 56.30
C THR A 68 -12.66 38.49 57.66
N GLY A 69 -12.38 37.78 58.76
CA GLY A 69 -12.30 38.32 60.13
C GLY A 69 -11.90 37.20 61.11
N LYS A 70 -10.62 37.10 61.53
CA LYS A 70 -9.97 37.64 62.77
C LYS A 70 -10.48 36.97 64.07
N ALA A 71 -9.74 36.66 65.13
CA ALA A 71 -8.33 36.48 65.58
C ALA A 71 -8.45 35.97 67.08
N VAL A 72 -7.54 35.23 67.74
CA VAL A 72 -6.42 35.71 68.61
C VAL A 72 -5.97 34.55 69.56
N ALA A 73 -4.64 34.31 69.65
CA ALA A 73 -3.73 33.90 70.77
C ALA A 73 -4.04 32.70 71.74
N ILE A 74 -3.15 32.05 72.50
CA ILE A 74 -1.91 32.40 73.24
C ILE A 74 -0.96 31.18 73.37
N ASP A 75 0.31 31.50 73.61
CA ASP A 75 1.55 30.75 73.87
C ASP A 75 1.59 29.82 75.11
N THR A 76 2.69 29.03 75.18
CA THR A 76 3.35 28.36 76.31
C THR A 76 2.86 26.98 76.80
N SER A 77 3.63 25.91 76.47
CA SER A 77 4.39 25.09 77.46
C SER A 77 4.81 23.71 76.92
N LYS A 78 6.12 23.43 77.01
CA LYS A 78 6.76 22.08 77.06
C LYS A 78 6.24 21.32 78.31
N PRO A 79 6.48 19.99 78.54
CA PRO A 79 7.35 19.04 77.83
C PRO A 79 6.77 17.58 77.72
N ARG A 80 7.64 16.64 77.30
CA ARG A 80 7.63 15.17 77.59
C ARG A 80 6.94 14.22 76.60
N GLN A 81 7.77 13.67 75.69
CA GLN A 81 8.26 12.27 75.70
C GLN A 81 7.26 11.08 75.79
N PRO A 82 7.67 9.95 75.20
CA PRO A 82 6.90 9.17 74.24
C PRO A 82 6.12 8.04 74.93
N LYS A 83 5.10 7.49 74.24
CA LYS A 83 4.70 6.08 74.41
C LYS A 83 3.72 5.66 73.31
N LEU A 84 4.25 4.80 72.43
CA LEU A 84 3.66 3.55 71.94
C LEU A 84 2.12 3.50 71.87
N LEU A 85 1.59 3.51 70.65
CA LEU A 85 0.34 2.82 70.33
C LEU A 85 0.58 1.83 69.19
N LYS A 86 0.50 0.56 69.57
CA LYS A 86 0.58 -0.63 68.71
C LYS A 86 -0.73 -0.73 67.92
N HIS A 87 -0.69 -0.50 66.61
CA HIS A 87 -1.71 -1.07 65.73
C HIS A 87 -1.15 -1.31 64.33
N VAL A 88 -0.29 -2.31 64.21
CA VAL A 88 0.02 -2.89 62.89
C VAL A 88 -1.12 -3.84 62.56
N ARG A 89 -2.03 -3.43 61.67
CA ARG A 89 -2.91 -4.39 61.00
C ARG A 89 -2.04 -5.29 60.14
N ARG A 90 -1.91 -6.55 60.54
CA ARG A 90 -1.46 -7.60 59.61
C ARG A 90 -2.57 -7.78 58.59
N VAL A 91 -2.32 -7.33 57.37
CA VAL A 91 -3.06 -7.83 56.22
C VAL A 91 -2.41 -9.16 55.89
N ASP A 92 -3.06 -10.26 56.26
CA ASP A 92 -2.72 -11.57 55.72
C ASP A 92 -3.07 -11.56 54.24
N LEU A 93 -2.06 -11.26 53.41
CA LEU A 93 -2.13 -11.49 51.98
C LEU A 93 -2.23 -13.00 51.78
N PRO A 94 -3.28 -13.53 51.12
CA PRO A 94 -3.29 -14.93 50.76
C PRO A 94 -2.07 -15.19 49.89
N GLN A 95 -1.24 -16.12 50.35
CA GLN A 95 -0.06 -16.62 49.68
C GLN A 95 -0.49 -17.16 48.31
N ARG A 96 -0.43 -16.28 47.30
CA ARG A 96 -0.69 -16.65 45.92
C ARG A 96 0.43 -17.59 45.54
N GLN A 97 0.07 -18.87 45.46
CA GLN A 97 0.95 -19.96 45.07
C GLN A 97 1.80 -19.51 43.88
N ASN A 98 3.09 -19.81 43.95
CA ASN A 98 4.06 -19.63 42.88
C ASN A 98 3.62 -20.43 41.65
N ALA A 99 2.64 -19.93 40.91
CA ALA A 99 2.53 -20.23 39.50
C ALA A 99 3.73 -19.53 38.87
N ARG A 100 4.80 -20.30 38.62
CA ARG A 100 5.82 -19.95 37.64
C ARG A 100 5.08 -19.59 36.36
N SER A 101 4.76 -18.32 36.19
CA SER A 101 4.32 -17.76 34.94
C SER A 101 5.48 -17.99 33.99
N ARG A 102 5.37 -19.05 33.20
CA ARG A 102 6.18 -19.20 31.99
C ARG A 102 5.70 -18.08 31.09
N PHE A 103 6.24 -16.89 31.29
CA PHE A 103 6.30 -15.89 30.25
C PHE A 103 7.20 -16.50 29.18
N THR A 104 6.62 -17.30 28.29
CA THR A 104 7.23 -17.51 26.99
C THR A 104 7.35 -16.12 26.40
N PRO A 105 8.55 -15.62 26.09
CA PRO A 105 8.68 -14.40 25.30
C PRO A 105 7.80 -14.58 24.04
N PRO A 106 7.11 -13.53 23.57
CA PRO A 106 6.37 -13.62 22.32
C PRO A 106 7.31 -14.21 21.27
N PRO A 107 6.83 -15.14 20.43
CA PRO A 107 7.67 -15.74 19.40
C PRO A 107 8.33 -14.59 18.65
N SER A 108 9.67 -14.60 18.64
CA SER A 108 10.46 -13.68 17.85
C SER A 108 9.84 -13.61 16.46
N PRO A 109 9.54 -12.42 15.90
CA PRO A 109 8.92 -12.33 14.59
C PRO A 109 9.77 -13.16 13.64
N GLU A 110 9.18 -14.21 13.08
CA GLU A 110 9.91 -15.07 12.16
C GLU A 110 10.50 -14.18 11.06
N PRO A 111 11.79 -14.37 10.71
CA PRO A 111 12.39 -13.59 9.65
C PRO A 111 11.55 -13.78 8.39
N ARG A 112 11.04 -12.66 7.85
CA ARG A 112 10.18 -12.68 6.66
C ARG A 112 10.96 -13.37 5.54
N ARG A 113 10.47 -14.52 5.10
CA ARG A 113 11.07 -15.27 3.99
C ARG A 113 10.80 -14.56 2.68
N ARG A 114 11.82 -14.50 1.82
CA ARG A 114 11.67 -14.00 0.45
C ARG A 114 10.64 -14.82 -0.32
N VAL A 115 9.73 -14.13 -0.98
CA VAL A 115 8.73 -14.69 -1.89
C VAL A 115 9.39 -15.00 -3.22
N LEU A 116 9.16 -16.23 -3.68
CA LEU A 116 9.72 -16.76 -4.93
C LEU A 116 8.66 -16.81 -6.02
N ALA A 117 9.10 -16.86 -7.27
CA ALA A 117 8.22 -16.87 -8.45
C ALA A 117 7.29 -18.09 -8.52
N ASP A 118 7.66 -19.20 -7.88
CA ASP A 118 6.93 -20.47 -7.84
C ASP A 118 5.84 -20.52 -6.75
N ALA A 119 5.76 -19.50 -5.88
CA ALA A 119 4.80 -19.46 -4.80
C ALA A 119 3.34 -19.37 -5.28
N LEU A 120 3.10 -18.77 -6.45
CA LEU A 120 1.80 -18.73 -7.12
C LEU A 120 1.95 -18.86 -8.64
N PRO A 121 0.97 -19.47 -9.34
CA PRO A 121 0.95 -19.47 -10.80
C PRO A 121 0.95 -18.05 -11.37
N THR A 122 1.83 -17.78 -12.32
CA THR A 122 1.93 -16.47 -12.96
C THR A 122 1.82 -16.58 -14.48
N ILE A 123 1.24 -15.55 -15.08
CA ILE A 123 1.10 -15.37 -16.53
C ILE A 123 1.96 -14.17 -16.93
N PRO A 124 2.76 -14.23 -18.00
CA PRO A 124 3.55 -13.10 -18.48
C PRO A 124 2.66 -11.96 -18.98
N PHE A 125 3.27 -10.88 -19.46
CA PHE A 125 2.52 -9.79 -20.09
C PHE A 125 1.69 -10.32 -21.28
N PRO A 126 0.36 -10.09 -21.30
CA PRO A 126 -0.53 -10.64 -22.32
C PRO A 126 -0.37 -9.99 -23.71
N GLY A 127 0.37 -8.88 -23.79
CA GLY A 127 0.62 -8.15 -25.03
C GLY A 127 1.97 -7.44 -25.03
N LYS A 128 2.05 -6.29 -25.71
CA LYS A 128 3.25 -5.47 -25.73
C LYS A 128 3.25 -4.51 -24.53
N PRO A 129 4.09 -4.74 -23.50
CA PRO A 129 4.17 -3.86 -22.36
C PRO A 129 4.81 -2.52 -22.74
N LEU A 130 4.42 -1.48 -22.01
CA LEU A 130 5.01 -0.14 -22.09
C LEU A 130 6.17 -0.03 -21.10
N ILE A 131 7.15 0.81 -21.40
CA ILE A 131 8.35 0.99 -20.59
C ILE A 131 8.69 2.47 -20.53
N THR A 132 8.90 2.99 -19.32
CA THR A 132 9.33 4.37 -19.09
C THR A 132 10.42 4.41 -18.00
N PRO A 133 11.43 5.29 -18.11
CA PRO A 133 12.32 5.58 -16.99
C PRO A 133 11.56 6.12 -15.76
N TRP A 134 12.01 5.69 -14.59
CA TRP A 134 11.46 6.20 -13.33
C TRP A 134 12.54 6.20 -12.28
N ASN A 135 13.05 7.39 -11.96
CA ASN A 135 14.21 7.60 -11.09
C ASN A 135 13.76 7.91 -9.66
N ILE A 136 13.70 6.90 -8.79
CA ILE A 136 13.40 7.08 -7.36
C ILE A 136 14.52 6.44 -6.53
N PHE A 137 15.10 7.19 -5.62
CA PHE A 137 16.04 6.66 -4.64
C PHE A 137 15.28 5.98 -3.49
N LEU A 138 15.80 4.85 -3.01
CA LEU A 138 15.22 4.09 -1.93
C LEU A 138 16.27 3.76 -0.85
N PRO A 139 15.94 3.95 0.43
CA PRO A 139 16.81 3.55 1.52
C PRO A 139 16.92 2.01 1.61
N PRO A 140 17.96 1.48 2.26
CA PRO A 140 18.20 0.04 2.35
C PRO A 140 17.01 -0.76 2.88
N SER A 141 16.29 -0.23 3.86
CA SER A 141 15.10 -0.89 4.45
C SER A 141 13.97 -1.10 3.44
N GLN A 142 13.76 -0.14 2.54
CA GLN A 142 12.74 -0.23 1.50
C GLN A 142 13.17 -1.15 0.36
N ILE A 143 14.46 -1.11 -0.03
CA ILE A 143 15.03 -2.06 -1.00
C ILE A 143 14.90 -3.49 -0.47
N TYR A 144 15.22 -3.72 0.79
CA TYR A 144 15.09 -5.04 1.41
C TYR A 144 13.63 -5.52 1.42
N SER A 145 12.67 -4.61 1.65
CA SER A 145 11.23 -4.94 1.58
C SER A 145 10.80 -5.32 0.16
N LEU A 146 11.28 -4.62 -0.87
CA LEU A 146 11.08 -4.98 -2.27
C LEU A 146 11.73 -6.33 -2.63
N TYR A 147 12.92 -6.59 -2.09
CA TYR A 147 13.63 -7.84 -2.26
C TYR A 147 12.85 -9.02 -1.68
N LEU A 148 12.29 -8.87 -0.49
CA LEU A 148 11.47 -9.90 0.14
C LEU A 148 10.17 -10.19 -0.62
N GLY A 149 9.55 -9.15 -1.19
CA GLY A 149 8.27 -9.29 -1.88
C GLY A 149 7.10 -9.55 -0.93
N TYR A 150 5.98 -9.97 -1.50
CA TYR A 150 4.72 -10.21 -0.80
C TYR A 150 3.92 -11.33 -1.45
N ALA A 151 3.53 -12.31 -0.64
CA ALA A 151 2.62 -13.36 -1.03
C ALA A 151 1.27 -13.12 -0.31
N PRO A 152 0.15 -13.12 -1.04
CA PRO A 152 -1.17 -12.97 -0.46
C PRO A 152 -1.44 -14.12 0.51
N LYS A 153 -2.04 -13.82 1.67
CA LYS A 153 -2.44 -14.83 2.66
C LYS A 153 -3.94 -15.04 2.65
N ASP A 154 -4.68 -13.96 2.42
CA ASP A 154 -6.13 -13.94 2.44
C ASP A 154 -6.70 -13.58 1.07
N MET A 155 -7.98 -13.88 0.87
CA MET A 155 -8.68 -13.67 -0.41
C MET A 155 -8.77 -12.19 -0.83
N ASP A 156 -8.57 -11.25 0.10
CA ASP A 156 -8.61 -9.81 -0.16
C ASP A 156 -7.29 -9.27 -0.72
N ASP A 157 -6.22 -10.06 -0.63
CA ASP A 157 -4.88 -9.65 -1.05
C ASP A 157 -4.74 -9.78 -2.56
N LYS A 158 -4.96 -8.67 -3.28
CA LYS A 158 -4.98 -8.63 -4.76
C LYS A 158 -3.61 -8.76 -5.41
N TRP A 159 -2.54 -8.64 -4.66
CA TRP A 159 -1.19 -8.53 -5.18
C TRP A 159 -0.35 -9.75 -4.84
N PHE A 160 0.31 -10.29 -5.85
CA PHE A 160 1.44 -11.19 -5.70
C PHE A 160 2.70 -10.46 -6.20
N ILE A 161 3.68 -10.29 -5.31
CA ILE A 161 4.90 -9.56 -5.59
C ILE A 161 6.09 -10.44 -5.25
N TYR A 162 6.97 -10.66 -6.21
CA TYR A 162 8.23 -11.34 -5.97
C TYR A 162 9.36 -10.59 -6.68
N SER A 163 10.60 -10.92 -6.34
CA SER A 163 11.77 -10.30 -6.96
C SER A 163 12.71 -11.35 -7.54
N GLU A 164 13.44 -10.97 -8.59
CA GLU A 164 14.54 -11.73 -9.21
C GLU A 164 15.86 -10.96 -9.02
N GLY A 165 16.94 -11.66 -8.66
CA GLY A 165 18.24 -11.05 -8.34
C GLY A 165 18.45 -10.82 -6.84
N PRO A 166 19.28 -9.85 -6.40
CA PRO A 166 20.11 -9.00 -7.24
C PRO A 166 21.19 -9.80 -7.99
N ASP A 167 21.56 -9.37 -9.20
CA ASP A 167 22.71 -9.92 -9.91
C ASP A 167 24.06 -9.38 -9.36
N GLN A 168 25.19 -9.81 -9.94
CA GLN A 168 26.52 -9.33 -9.54
C GLN A 168 26.71 -7.80 -9.72
N ALA A 169 25.89 -7.19 -10.59
CA ALA A 169 25.89 -5.75 -10.83
C ALA A 169 24.85 -5.00 -9.96
N GLY A 170 24.19 -5.70 -9.02
CA GLY A 170 23.17 -5.11 -8.15
C GLY A 170 21.82 -4.88 -8.81
N LYS A 171 21.54 -5.46 -9.98
CA LYS A 171 20.24 -5.33 -10.65
C LYS A 171 19.23 -6.27 -10.01
N LEU A 172 18.18 -5.67 -9.46
CA LEU A 172 17.02 -6.34 -8.89
C LEU A 172 15.81 -6.04 -9.77
N LYS A 173 15.04 -7.07 -10.10
CA LYS A 173 13.79 -6.94 -10.86
C LYS A 173 12.63 -7.33 -9.94
N VAL A 174 11.60 -6.49 -9.85
CA VAL A 174 10.44 -6.76 -8.99
C VAL A 174 9.21 -6.94 -9.86
N HIS A 175 8.48 -8.03 -9.64
CA HIS A 175 7.36 -8.47 -10.46
C HIS A 175 6.06 -8.25 -9.71
N PHE A 176 5.10 -7.61 -10.35
CA PHE A 176 3.77 -7.34 -9.80
C PHE A 176 2.73 -8.13 -10.60
N HIS A 177 2.01 -8.99 -9.90
CA HIS A 177 0.95 -9.82 -10.47
C HIS A 177 -0.35 -9.63 -9.70
N MET A 178 -1.47 -9.78 -10.41
CA MET A 178 -2.77 -9.94 -9.76
C MET A 178 -2.85 -11.36 -9.18
N SER A 179 -3.05 -11.50 -7.87
CA SER A 179 -3.04 -12.80 -7.18
C SER A 179 -4.08 -13.78 -7.72
N GLY A 180 -5.30 -13.29 -8.00
CA GLY A 180 -6.41 -14.13 -8.44
C GLY A 180 -6.27 -14.69 -9.86
N THR A 181 -5.64 -13.96 -10.78
CA THR A 181 -5.47 -14.39 -12.18
C THR A 181 -4.05 -14.79 -12.53
N GLY A 182 -3.06 -14.48 -11.68
CA GLY A 182 -1.64 -14.60 -11.97
C GLY A 182 -1.13 -13.60 -13.01
N MET A 183 -1.99 -12.71 -13.54
CA MET A 183 -1.65 -11.81 -14.64
C MET A 183 -0.58 -10.80 -14.24
N LYS A 184 0.48 -10.69 -15.06
CA LYS A 184 1.53 -9.70 -14.85
C LYS A 184 1.02 -8.29 -15.14
N VAL A 185 1.11 -7.44 -14.12
CA VAL A 185 0.68 -6.05 -14.18
C VAL A 185 1.86 -5.14 -14.47
N ALA A 186 2.96 -5.34 -13.75
CA ALA A 186 4.14 -4.51 -13.89
C ALA A 186 5.43 -5.21 -13.48
N GLU A 187 6.54 -4.59 -13.85
CA GLU A 187 7.90 -4.97 -13.55
C GLU A 187 8.68 -3.69 -13.23
N LEU A 188 9.33 -3.64 -12.06
CA LEU A 188 10.25 -2.57 -11.69
C LEU A 188 11.68 -3.02 -11.93
N PHE A 189 12.48 -2.10 -12.46
CA PHE A 189 13.93 -2.25 -12.57
C PHE A 189 14.59 -1.43 -11.47
N VAL A 190 15.33 -2.10 -10.60
CA VAL A 190 15.99 -1.51 -9.44
C VAL A 190 17.48 -1.82 -9.53
N VAL A 191 18.32 -0.84 -9.23
CA VAL A 191 19.76 -1.02 -9.05
C VAL A 191 20.05 -0.76 -7.59
N MET A 192 20.57 -1.75 -6.88
CA MET A 192 20.96 -1.64 -5.48
C MET A 192 22.48 -1.77 -5.34
N ASP A 193 23.01 -1.08 -4.34
CA ASP A 193 24.41 -1.20 -3.96
C ASP A 193 24.62 -2.47 -3.15
N THR A 194 25.28 -3.47 -3.75
CA THR A 194 25.59 -4.75 -3.10
C THR A 194 26.88 -4.72 -2.28
N LYS A 195 27.70 -3.66 -2.42
CA LYS A 195 29.00 -3.53 -1.73
C LYS A 195 28.96 -2.54 -0.57
N GLY A 196 28.06 -1.56 -0.62
CA GLY A 196 27.83 -0.58 0.44
C GLY A 196 26.61 -0.92 1.30
N GLU A 197 25.82 0.10 1.63
CA GLU A 197 24.76 0.02 2.65
C GLU A 197 23.48 -0.72 2.20
N GLY A 198 23.39 -1.17 0.94
CA GLY A 198 22.18 -1.80 0.41
C GLY A 198 21.12 -0.81 -0.09
N ALA A 199 21.43 0.49 -0.15
CA ALA A 199 20.56 1.49 -0.74
C ALA A 199 20.42 1.24 -2.26
N GLY A 200 19.37 1.78 -2.87
CA GLY A 200 19.13 1.54 -4.27
C GLY A 200 18.31 2.60 -4.95
N LYS A 201 18.10 2.40 -6.25
CA LYS A 201 17.37 3.31 -7.11
C LYS A 201 16.51 2.53 -8.07
N ILE A 202 15.22 2.85 -8.12
CA ILE A 202 14.37 2.47 -9.24
C ILE A 202 14.87 3.24 -10.46
N VAL A 203 15.11 2.54 -11.55
CA VAL A 203 15.58 3.13 -12.82
C VAL A 203 14.49 3.13 -13.88
N GLY A 204 13.51 2.24 -13.77
CA GLY A 204 12.43 2.14 -14.75
C GLY A 204 11.27 1.27 -14.29
N ILE A 205 10.16 1.45 -14.99
CA ILE A 205 8.94 0.67 -14.87
C ILE A 205 8.59 0.14 -16.23
N LYS A 206 8.16 -1.13 -16.26
CA LYS A 206 7.54 -1.78 -17.40
C LYS A 206 6.16 -2.25 -16.96
N TRP A 207 5.10 -1.86 -17.65
CA TRP A 207 3.74 -2.20 -17.24
C TRP A 207 2.87 -2.65 -18.39
N ASN A 208 1.76 -3.26 -18.03
CA ASN A 208 0.76 -3.69 -18.96
C ASN A 208 -0.20 -2.54 -19.32
N GLY A 209 -0.09 -2.03 -20.55
CA GLY A 209 -0.97 -0.98 -21.09
C GLY A 209 -2.05 -1.49 -22.04
N GLY A 210 -2.36 -2.79 -22.01
CA GLY A 210 -3.39 -3.39 -22.87
C GLY A 210 -4.82 -3.18 -22.36
N ALA A 211 -5.79 -3.72 -23.09
CA ALA A 211 -7.22 -3.57 -22.82
C ALA A 211 -7.65 -4.17 -21.47
N GLU A 212 -7.00 -5.25 -21.04
CA GLU A 212 -7.16 -5.90 -19.74
C GLU A 212 -6.78 -4.99 -18.56
N MET A 213 -5.96 -3.97 -18.79
CA MET A 213 -5.64 -2.91 -17.83
C MET A 213 -6.30 -1.58 -18.20
N ASN A 214 -7.37 -1.62 -19.01
CA ASN A 214 -8.10 -0.44 -19.47
C ASN A 214 -7.19 0.63 -20.10
N TRP A 215 -6.20 0.20 -20.89
CA TRP A 215 -5.25 1.10 -21.56
C TRP A 215 -4.46 1.99 -20.58
N MET A 216 -4.09 1.43 -19.44
CA MET A 216 -3.40 2.10 -18.33
C MET A 216 -2.26 3.02 -18.78
N SER A 217 -2.37 4.29 -18.43
CA SER A 217 -1.34 5.30 -18.69
C SER A 217 -0.12 5.12 -17.79
N GLU A 218 0.94 5.89 -18.09
CA GLU A 218 2.15 5.90 -17.27
C GLU A 218 1.87 6.38 -15.84
N GLU A 219 1.09 7.46 -15.70
CA GLU A 219 0.76 8.07 -14.42
C GLU A 219 -0.08 7.11 -13.55
N GLU A 220 -1.04 6.42 -14.18
CA GLU A 220 -1.87 5.40 -13.53
C GLU A 220 -1.03 4.21 -13.10
N ALA A 221 -0.13 3.72 -13.96
CA ALA A 221 0.76 2.63 -13.63
C ALA A 221 1.67 2.98 -12.45
N LYS A 222 2.27 4.17 -12.47
CA LYS A 222 3.08 4.67 -11.35
C LYS A 222 2.25 4.78 -10.08
N TYR A 223 1.06 5.38 -10.14
CA TYR A 223 0.16 5.51 -8.99
C TYR A 223 -0.21 4.16 -8.38
N MET A 224 -0.58 3.20 -9.21
CA MET A 224 -0.94 1.85 -8.78
C MET A 224 0.23 1.14 -8.10
N ILE A 225 1.44 1.22 -8.68
CA ILE A 225 2.63 0.63 -8.06
C ILE A 225 2.99 1.32 -6.74
N ARG A 226 2.93 2.66 -6.66
CA ARG A 226 3.13 3.38 -5.40
C ARG A 226 2.19 2.86 -4.32
N THR A 227 0.93 2.68 -4.70
CA THR A 227 -0.12 2.19 -3.81
C THR A 227 0.19 0.76 -3.36
N ALA A 228 0.47 -0.16 -4.28
CA ALA A 228 0.84 -1.54 -3.97
C ALA A 228 2.08 -1.62 -3.05
N CYS A 229 3.15 -0.89 -3.36
CA CYS A 229 4.35 -0.84 -2.53
C CYS A 229 4.05 -0.32 -1.11
N ARG A 230 3.23 0.72 -0.99
CA ARG A 230 2.88 1.30 0.31
C ARG A 230 2.08 0.32 1.16
N TRP A 231 1.05 -0.32 0.59
CA TRP A 231 0.14 -1.18 1.35
C TRP A 231 0.71 -2.57 1.61
N GLN A 232 1.36 -3.20 0.63
CA GLN A 232 1.85 -4.58 0.76
C GLN A 232 3.27 -4.66 1.32
N LEU A 233 4.13 -3.70 0.98
CA LEU A 233 5.56 -3.76 1.31
C LEU A 233 5.99 -2.71 2.34
N SER A 234 5.08 -1.79 2.74
CA SER A 234 5.42 -0.64 3.59
C SER A 234 6.55 0.24 3.00
N VAL A 235 6.58 0.35 1.66
CA VAL A 235 7.58 1.12 0.89
C VAL A 235 6.94 2.40 0.36
N SER A 236 7.55 3.56 0.63
CA SER A 236 7.07 4.84 0.10
C SER A 236 7.88 5.25 -1.14
N LEU A 237 7.19 5.30 -2.28
CA LEU A 237 7.76 5.70 -3.57
C LEU A 237 7.42 7.16 -3.87
N GLU A 238 8.01 8.06 -3.08
CA GLU A 238 7.88 9.50 -3.26
C GLU A 238 8.88 10.01 -4.32
N LYS A 239 8.50 11.10 -4.99
CA LYS A 239 9.32 11.76 -6.01
C LYS A 239 9.82 13.07 -5.45
#